data_AF-A0A7J8G6U0-F1
#
_entry.id   AF-A0A7J8G6U0-F1
#
_cell.length_a   1.000
_cell.length_b   1.000
_cell.length_c   1.000
_cell.angle_alpha   90.00
_cell.angle_beta   90.00
_cell.angle_gamma   90.00
#
_symmetry.space_group_name_H-M   'P 1'
#
loop_
_entity.id
_entity.type
_entity.pdbx_description
1 polymer ?
#
loop_
_entity_poly.entity_id
_entity_poly.type
_entity_poly.pdbx_seq_one_letter_code
_entity_poly.pdbx_strand_id
1 'polypeptide(L)'
;MEEFCNLDRDIEGSAKSWKKFVESECPEKEKFPQEWKNKTALQRLCMMRAMRPDRMTYAMRDFVEETLGSKYVVGRTLDFATSFEESGPATPMFFILSPGVNPLKDVENQGEKVSLWGQGCSSPMHFYYLHLSVSLFQIQGSLCNTCHLLIIQKSGSLLYQYQGIIARERTALGSRR
;
A
#
# COMPACT_ATOMS: atom_id res chain seq x y z
N MET A 1 -4.69 -27.78 18.83
CA MET A 1 -3.81 -27.28 19.93
C MET A 1 -2.78 -28.34 20.32
N GLU A 2 -2.96 -29.58 19.86
CA GLU A 2 -2.02 -30.70 20.06
C GLU A 2 -0.71 -30.52 19.27
N GLU A 3 -0.73 -29.67 18.25
CA GLU A 3 0.34 -29.49 17.26
C GLU A 3 1.56 -28.77 17.82
N PHE A 4 1.42 -28.10 18.97
CA PHE A 4 2.51 -27.45 19.70
C PHE A 4 2.76 -28.09 21.07
N CYS A 5 2.18 -29.26 21.34
CA CYS A 5 2.46 -29.99 22.58
C CYS A 5 3.95 -30.29 22.69
N ASN A 6 4.47 -30.22 23.93
CA ASN A 6 5.87 -30.43 24.30
C ASN A 6 6.87 -29.37 23.77
N LEU A 7 6.41 -28.28 23.14
CA LEU A 7 7.31 -27.20 22.72
C LEU A 7 8.08 -26.61 23.91
N ASP A 8 7.39 -26.41 25.03
CA ASP A 8 7.96 -25.98 26.30
C ASP A 8 9.06 -26.94 26.79
N ARG A 9 8.76 -28.24 26.79
CA ARG A 9 9.70 -29.28 27.24
C ARG A 9 10.92 -29.37 26.34
N ASP A 10 10.76 -29.21 25.03
CA ASP A 10 11.86 -29.19 24.07
C ASP A 10 12.72 -27.93 24.17
N ILE A 11 12.11 -26.78 24.45
CA ILE A 11 12.84 -25.54 24.71
C ILE A 11 13.73 -25.69 25.93
N GLU A 12 13.22 -26.29 27.01
CA GLU A 12 14.01 -26.58 28.22
C GLU A 12 15.08 -27.64 27.96
N GLY A 13 14.72 -28.75 27.30
CA GLY A 13 15.62 -29.87 27.03
C GLY A 13 16.77 -29.53 26.06
N SER A 14 16.54 -28.61 25.13
CA SER A 14 17.52 -28.16 24.13
C SER A 14 17.81 -26.65 24.20
N ALA A 15 17.86 -26.09 25.41
CA ALA A 15 17.98 -24.65 25.65
C ALA A 15 19.12 -23.96 24.86
N LYS A 16 20.27 -24.63 24.66
CA LYS A 16 21.39 -24.06 23.88
C LYS A 16 21.02 -23.77 22.42
N SER A 17 20.31 -24.70 21.77
CA SER A 17 19.90 -24.57 20.37
C SER A 17 18.82 -23.52 20.19
N TRP A 18 17.84 -23.50 21.09
CA TRP A 18 16.76 -22.51 21.10
C TRP A 18 17.28 -21.11 21.43
N LYS A 19 18.20 -20.99 22.39
CA LYS A 19 18.87 -19.73 22.70
C LYS A 19 19.61 -19.19 21.49
N LYS A 20 20.38 -20.03 20.78
CA LYS A 20 21.05 -19.62 19.54
C LYS A 20 20.06 -19.11 18.48
N PHE A 21 18.94 -19.80 18.30
CA PHE A 21 17.91 -19.39 17.35
C PHE A 21 17.27 -18.04 17.74
N VAL A 22 16.87 -17.87 19.01
CA VAL A 22 16.23 -16.64 19.50
C VAL A 22 17.19 -15.45 19.48
N GLU A 23 18.46 -15.68 19.81
CA GLU A 23 19.53 -14.66 19.80
C GLU A 23 20.07 -14.37 18.39
N SER A 24 19.62 -15.11 17.37
CA SER A 24 19.98 -14.81 15.98
C SER A 24 19.49 -13.43 15.56
N GLU A 25 20.28 -12.77 14.71
CA GLU A 25 19.93 -11.48 14.13
C GLU A 25 18.78 -11.62 13.12
N CYS A 26 18.74 -12.75 12.40
CA CYS A 26 17.75 -13.04 11.35
C CYS A 26 17.12 -14.43 11.55
N PRO A 27 16.36 -14.65 12.66
CA PRO A 27 15.79 -15.95 12.99
C PRO A 27 14.80 -16.46 11.92
N GLU A 28 14.17 -15.57 11.16
CA GLU A 28 13.27 -15.91 10.05
C GLU A 28 13.95 -16.71 8.92
N LYS A 29 15.28 -16.55 8.77
CA LYS A 29 16.08 -17.29 7.77
C LYS A 29 16.69 -18.57 8.34
N GLU A 30 16.65 -18.76 9.64
CA GLU A 30 17.20 -19.94 10.29
C GLU A 30 16.21 -21.10 10.27
N LYS A 31 16.75 -22.33 10.27
CA LYS A 31 15.92 -23.52 10.42
C LYS A 31 15.59 -23.71 11.89
N PHE A 32 14.32 -23.95 12.18
CA PHE A 32 13.88 -24.30 13.52
C PHE A 32 14.64 -25.53 14.06
N PRO A 33 14.93 -25.58 15.37
CA PRO A 33 15.56 -26.74 15.98
C PRO A 33 14.73 -28.03 15.85
N GLN A 34 15.40 -29.18 15.88
CA GLN A 34 14.78 -30.50 16.04
C GLN A 34 13.67 -30.79 15.01
N GLU A 35 12.51 -31.25 15.48
CA GLU A 35 11.33 -31.62 14.69
C GLU A 35 10.44 -30.43 14.31
N TRP A 36 10.68 -29.26 14.91
CA TRP A 36 9.92 -28.04 14.67
C TRP A 36 10.15 -27.45 13.27
N LYS A 37 11.24 -27.84 12.60
CA LYS A 37 11.49 -27.52 11.17
C LYS A 37 10.47 -28.14 10.20
N ASN A 38 9.82 -29.24 10.61
CA ASN A 38 8.87 -29.96 9.75
C ASN A 38 7.44 -29.42 9.86
N LYS A 39 7.22 -28.40 10.70
CA LYS A 39 5.91 -27.75 10.85
C LYS A 39 5.56 -26.94 9.61
N THR A 40 4.27 -26.73 9.40
CA THR A 40 3.79 -25.93 8.26
C THR A 40 4.29 -24.49 8.36
N ALA A 41 4.34 -23.78 7.24
CA ALA A 41 4.78 -22.38 7.21
C ALA A 41 4.01 -21.49 8.21
N LEU A 42 2.69 -21.70 8.32
CA LEU A 42 1.84 -20.98 9.27
C LEU A 42 2.18 -21.32 10.73
N GLN A 43 2.43 -22.60 11.03
CA GLN A 43 2.80 -23.03 12.38
C GLN A 43 4.17 -22.46 12.78
N ARG A 44 5.15 -22.48 11.87
CA ARG A 44 6.45 -21.82 12.08
C ARG A 44 6.29 -20.33 12.33
N LEU A 45 5.41 -19.66 11.59
CA LEU A 45 5.10 -18.24 11.79
C LEU A 45 4.48 -17.96 13.17
N CYS A 46 3.59 -18.82 13.66
CA CYS A 46 3.05 -18.71 15.02
C CYS A 46 4.15 -18.84 16.09
N MET A 47 5.09 -19.76 15.90
CA MET A 47 6.24 -19.92 16.80
C MET A 47 7.16 -18.70 16.79
N MET A 48 7.44 -18.14 15.60
CA MET A 48 8.19 -16.88 15.46
C MET A 48 7.53 -15.75 16.24
N ARG A 49 6.19 -15.62 16.13
CA ARG A 49 5.43 -14.60 16.84
C ARG A 49 5.54 -14.72 18.37
N ALA A 50 5.61 -15.94 18.90
CA ALA A 50 5.75 -16.18 20.33
C ALA A 50 7.17 -15.88 20.86
N MET A 51 8.20 -16.15 20.05
CA MET A 51 9.60 -16.05 20.49
C MET A 51 10.27 -14.71 20.14
N ARG A 52 10.05 -14.19 18.92
CA ARG A 52 10.70 -12.98 18.37
C ARG A 52 9.67 -12.11 17.61
N PRO A 53 8.73 -11.47 18.34
CA PRO A 53 7.70 -10.63 17.71
C PRO A 53 8.26 -9.38 17.02
N ASP A 54 9.48 -8.95 17.37
CA ASP A 54 10.16 -7.81 16.77
C ASP A 54 10.57 -8.05 15.30
N ARG A 55 10.84 -9.30 14.92
CA ARG A 55 11.18 -9.69 13.55
C ARG A 55 9.96 -10.11 12.72
N MET A 56 8.75 -9.88 13.24
CA MET A 56 7.53 -10.39 12.63
C MET A 56 7.28 -9.83 11.22
N THR A 57 7.65 -8.59 10.93
CA THR A 57 7.51 -8.01 9.58
C THR A 57 8.29 -8.81 8.53
N TYR A 58 9.52 -9.24 8.86
CA TYR A 58 10.34 -10.06 7.98
C TYR A 58 9.81 -11.49 7.88
N ALA A 59 9.44 -12.10 9.01
CA ALA A 59 8.85 -13.44 9.03
C ALA A 59 7.53 -13.52 8.24
N MET A 60 6.69 -12.48 8.32
CA MET A 60 5.46 -12.38 7.52
C MET A 60 5.77 -12.25 6.03
N ARG A 61 6.77 -11.45 5.65
CA ARG A 61 7.21 -11.34 4.27
C ARG A 61 7.62 -12.70 3.73
N ASP A 62 8.50 -13.41 4.43
CA ASP A 62 9.00 -14.72 4.00
C ASP A 62 7.86 -15.76 3.91
N PHE A 63 6.91 -15.73 4.86
CA PHE A 63 5.71 -16.56 4.80
C PHE A 63 4.83 -16.29 3.57
N VAL A 64 4.59 -15.02 3.24
CA VAL A 64 3.82 -14.61 2.06
C VAL A 64 4.54 -15.01 0.78
N GLU A 65 5.86 -14.85 0.74
CA GLU A 65 6.69 -15.27 -0.38
C GLU A 65 6.65 -16.79 -0.58
N GLU A 66 6.76 -17.58 0.49
CA GLU A 66 6.67 -19.04 0.45
C GLU A 66 5.27 -19.52 0.01
N THR A 67 4.21 -18.87 0.50
CA THR A 67 2.83 -19.36 0.31
C THR A 67 2.17 -18.85 -0.98
N LEU A 68 2.39 -17.58 -1.34
CA LEU A 68 1.73 -16.92 -2.47
C LEU A 68 2.71 -16.60 -3.62
N GLY A 69 4.02 -16.63 -3.35
CA GLY A 69 5.07 -16.34 -4.31
C GLY A 69 5.64 -14.93 -4.20
N SER A 70 6.84 -14.76 -4.76
CA SER A 70 7.64 -13.53 -4.66
C SER A 70 6.94 -12.28 -5.20
N LYS A 71 6.01 -12.43 -6.15
CA LYS A 71 5.23 -11.31 -6.73
C LYS A 71 4.38 -10.53 -5.70
N TYR A 72 4.10 -11.11 -4.54
CA TYR A 72 3.33 -10.45 -3.47
C TYR A 72 4.19 -9.73 -2.43
N VAL A 73 5.51 -9.93 -2.46
CA VAL A 73 6.46 -9.25 -1.56
C VAL A 73 7.40 -8.28 -2.26
N VAL A 74 7.60 -8.47 -3.57
CA VAL A 74 8.29 -7.48 -4.40
C VAL A 74 7.33 -6.30 -4.60
N GLY A 75 7.79 -5.11 -4.23
CA GLY A 75 7.03 -3.88 -4.48
C GLY A 75 6.76 -3.75 -5.98
N ARG A 76 5.50 -3.88 -6.40
CA ARG A 76 5.12 -3.64 -7.78
C ARG A 76 5.17 -2.13 -8.03
N THR A 77 6.04 -1.69 -8.92
CA THR A 77 5.91 -0.37 -9.52
C THR A 77 4.67 -0.42 -10.40
N LEU A 78 3.59 0.22 -9.94
CA LEU A 78 2.41 0.42 -10.77
C LEU A 78 2.79 1.39 -11.88
N ASP A 79 2.69 0.93 -13.13
CA ASP A 79 2.86 1.81 -14.28
C ASP A 79 1.62 2.70 -14.40
N PHE A 80 1.84 4.00 -14.27
CA PHE A 80 0.76 4.99 -14.31
C PHE A 80 0.01 4.93 -15.64
N ALA A 81 0.68 4.68 -16.77
CA ALA A 81 0.05 4.62 -18.08
C ALA A 81 -0.98 3.47 -18.16
N THR A 82 -0.58 2.27 -17.72
CA THR A 82 -1.46 1.09 -17.66
C THR A 82 -2.67 1.33 -16.75
N SER A 83 -2.45 1.82 -15.51
CA SER A 83 -3.55 2.12 -14.59
C SER A 83 -4.46 3.25 -15.10
N PHE A 84 -3.90 4.21 -15.84
CA PHE A 84 -4.68 5.26 -16.47
C PHE A 84 -5.57 4.67 -17.55
N GLU A 85 -5.08 3.80 -18.43
CA GLU A 85 -5.90 3.13 -19.46
C GLU A 85 -7.08 2.35 -18.86
N GLU A 86 -6.82 1.55 -17.82
CA GLU A 86 -7.84 0.75 -17.11
C GLU A 86 -8.89 1.59 -16.37
N SER A 87 -8.54 2.83 -15.97
CA SER A 87 -9.47 3.72 -15.26
C SER A 87 -10.57 4.27 -16.18
N GLY A 88 -11.82 4.21 -15.75
CA GLY A 88 -12.96 4.81 -16.42
C GLY A 88 -13.29 6.21 -15.89
N PRO A 89 -14.22 6.95 -16.54
CA PRO A 89 -14.67 8.26 -16.07
C PRO A 89 -15.42 8.24 -14.73
N ALA A 90 -15.93 7.07 -14.34
CA ALA A 90 -16.56 6.85 -13.03
C ALA A 90 -15.56 6.42 -11.94
N THR A 91 -14.30 6.16 -12.30
CA THR A 91 -13.27 5.65 -11.39
C THR A 91 -12.19 6.71 -11.19
N PRO A 92 -12.27 7.54 -10.13
CA PRO A 92 -11.23 8.52 -9.84
C PRO A 92 -9.93 7.82 -9.40
N MET A 93 -8.80 8.36 -9.85
CA MET A 93 -7.46 7.92 -9.47
C MET A 93 -6.93 8.81 -8.35
N PHE A 94 -6.31 8.18 -7.36
CA PHE A 94 -5.77 8.85 -6.18
C PHE A 94 -4.25 8.65 -6.11
N PHE A 95 -3.51 9.72 -5.83
CA PHE A 95 -2.08 9.66 -5.53
C PHE A 95 -1.83 9.99 -4.07
N ILE A 96 -1.12 9.10 -3.38
CA ILE A 96 -0.66 9.33 -2.01
C ILE A 96 0.79 9.79 -2.11
N LEU A 97 1.01 11.08 -1.86
CA LEU A 97 2.31 11.71 -2.04
C LEU A 97 3.02 11.90 -0.72
N SER A 98 4.23 11.37 -0.63
CA SER A 98 5.22 11.82 0.33
C SER A 98 5.74 13.22 -0.06
N PRO A 99 6.18 14.04 0.90
CA PRO A 99 6.78 15.34 0.61
C PRO A 99 7.92 15.24 -0.42
N GLY A 100 7.95 16.15 -1.39
CA GLY A 100 9.00 16.22 -2.42
C GLY A 100 8.75 15.39 -3.68
N VAL A 101 7.66 14.61 -3.75
CA VAL A 101 7.25 13.88 -4.97
C VAL A 101 6.22 14.70 -5.74
N ASN A 102 6.46 14.92 -7.05
CA ASN A 102 5.55 15.65 -7.93
C ASN A 102 4.99 14.72 -9.03
N PRO A 103 3.77 14.18 -8.90
CA PRO A 103 3.16 13.29 -9.89
C PRO A 103 2.63 14.03 -11.13
N LEU A 104 2.63 15.36 -11.13
CA LEU A 104 2.01 16.15 -12.20
C LEU A 104 2.68 15.94 -13.55
N LYS A 105 4.01 15.79 -13.56
CA LYS A 105 4.75 15.54 -14.80
C LYS A 105 4.34 14.23 -15.46
N ASP A 106 4.10 13.18 -14.68
CA ASP A 106 3.68 11.88 -15.22
C ASP A 106 2.27 11.96 -15.82
N VAL A 107 1.40 12.75 -15.17
CA VAL A 107 0.04 13.04 -15.64
C VAL A 107 0.04 13.85 -16.93
N GLU A 108 0.84 14.92 -16.99
CA GLU A 108 1.01 15.76 -18.18
C GLU A 108 1.54 14.94 -19.35
N ASN A 109 2.62 14.18 -19.15
CA ASN A 109 3.22 13.33 -20.17
C ASN A 109 2.22 12.28 -20.70
N GLN A 110 1.42 11.67 -19.82
CA GLN A 110 0.40 10.70 -20.25
C GLN A 110 -0.75 11.39 -20.99
N GLY A 111 -1.12 12.59 -20.56
CA GLY A 111 -2.09 13.42 -21.25
C GLY A 111 -1.70 13.73 -22.69
N GLU A 112 -0.44 14.15 -22.90
CA GLU A 112 0.10 14.41 -24.25
C GLU A 112 0.06 13.15 -25.12
N LYS A 113 0.47 11.99 -24.57
CA LYS A 113 0.45 10.70 -25.29
C LYS A 113 -0.95 10.26 -25.71
N VAL A 114 -1.94 10.46 -24.85
CA VAL A 114 -3.34 10.04 -25.13
C VAL A 114 -4.07 11.07 -26.01
N SER A 115 -3.36 12.07 -26.57
CA SER A 115 -3.93 13.17 -27.37
C SER A 115 -5.08 13.93 -26.68
N LEU A 116 -5.14 13.84 -25.35
CA LEU A 116 -6.13 14.53 -24.52
C LEU A 116 -5.87 16.04 -24.44
N TRP A 117 -4.65 16.46 -24.80
CA TRP A 117 -4.18 17.84 -24.79
C TRP A 117 -3.91 18.41 -26.20
N GLY A 118 -4.24 17.65 -27.24
CA GLY A 118 -4.10 18.09 -28.63
C GLY A 118 -5.10 19.20 -28.99
N GLN A 119 -4.59 20.27 -29.62
CA GLN A 119 -5.37 21.40 -30.13
C GLN A 119 -6.48 20.90 -31.08
N GLY A 120 -7.72 20.80 -30.58
CA GLY A 120 -8.85 20.35 -31.38
C GLY A 120 -10.11 19.95 -30.60
N CYS A 121 -10.00 19.59 -29.31
CA CYS A 121 -11.18 19.41 -28.47
C CYS A 121 -11.58 20.71 -27.78
N SER A 122 -12.81 21.17 -28.00
CA SER A 122 -13.43 22.39 -27.47
C SER A 122 -13.64 22.39 -25.95
N SER A 123 -13.06 21.45 -25.22
CA SER A 123 -13.11 21.40 -23.76
C SER A 123 -11.81 20.76 -23.22
N PRO A 124 -10.89 21.54 -22.63
CA PRO A 124 -9.75 20.96 -21.91
C PRO A 124 -10.28 20.07 -20.78
N MET A 125 -9.70 18.90 -20.58
CA MET A 125 -10.07 18.04 -19.45
C MET A 125 -9.69 18.78 -18.15
N HIS A 126 -10.68 19.22 -17.37
CA HIS A 126 -10.43 19.89 -16.09
C HIS A 126 -9.97 18.86 -15.06
N PHE A 127 -8.68 18.87 -14.73
CA PHE A 127 -8.16 18.17 -13.55
C PHE A 127 -8.61 18.95 -12.32
N TYR A 128 -9.51 18.37 -11.52
CA TYR A 128 -9.92 18.99 -10.26
C TYR A 128 -8.87 18.70 -9.19
N TYR A 129 -8.00 19.69 -8.97
CA TYR A 129 -7.08 19.69 -7.85
C TYR A 129 -7.85 19.89 -6.55
N LEU A 130 -8.19 18.79 -5.89
CA LEU A 130 -8.62 18.85 -4.51
C LEU A 130 -7.47 18.41 -3.62
N HIS A 131 -6.74 19.41 -3.10
CA HIS A 131 -5.69 19.19 -2.13
C HIS A 131 -6.32 18.88 -0.77
N LEU A 132 -6.46 17.59 -0.46
CA LEU A 132 -6.85 17.12 0.86
C LEU A 132 -5.60 16.71 1.63
N SER A 133 -5.34 17.38 2.75
CA SER A 133 -4.35 16.93 3.73
C SER A 133 -4.97 15.77 4.51
N VAL A 134 -4.51 14.54 4.24
CA VAL A 134 -4.93 13.36 5.00
C VAL A 134 -3.74 12.91 5.85
N SER A 135 -3.90 12.98 7.16
CA SER A 135 -2.93 12.39 8.10
C SER A 135 -3.08 10.88 8.09
N LEU A 136 -2.24 10.18 7.33
CA LEU A 136 -2.21 8.72 7.34
C LEU A 136 -1.39 8.25 8.55
N PHE A 137 -2.07 7.66 9.55
CA PHE A 137 -1.41 7.06 10.71
C PHE A 137 -0.89 5.67 10.32
N GLN A 138 0.40 5.52 10.03
CA GLN A 138 0.99 4.19 9.92
C GLN A 138 1.16 3.58 11.31
N ILE A 139 0.61 2.38 11.53
CA ILE A 139 0.85 1.55 12.72
C ILE A 139 2.25 0.94 12.60
N GLN A 140 3.30 1.78 12.68
CA GLN A 140 4.66 1.34 13.00
C GLN A 140 5.52 2.54 13.42
N GLY A 141 5.18 3.16 14.55
CA GLY A 141 6.11 3.81 15.50
C GLY A 141 7.03 4.96 15.08
N SER A 142 7.20 5.31 13.79
CA SER A 142 8.10 6.39 13.40
C SER A 142 7.70 7.04 12.07
N LEU A 143 7.54 8.37 12.14
CA LEU A 143 7.23 9.37 11.09
C LEU A 143 5.75 9.52 10.73
N CYS A 144 5.09 10.49 11.39
CA CYS A 144 3.91 11.15 10.87
C CYS A 144 4.33 12.10 9.73
N ASN A 145 4.52 11.56 8.53
CA ASN A 145 4.67 12.40 7.34
C ASN A 145 3.26 12.85 6.91
N THR A 146 3.06 14.15 6.75
CA THR A 146 1.86 14.67 6.08
C THR A 146 1.87 14.16 4.65
N CYS A 147 0.94 13.26 4.31
CA CYS A 147 0.75 12.82 2.94
C CYS A 147 -0.25 13.77 2.26
N HIS A 148 0.03 14.11 1.00
CA HIS A 148 -0.89 14.88 0.17
C HIS A 148 -1.67 13.92 -0.74
N LEU A 149 -2.98 14.13 -0.85
CA LEU A 149 -3.84 13.38 -1.76
C LEU A 149 -4.11 14.20 -3.02
N LEU A 150 -3.72 13.68 -4.19
CA LEU A 150 -4.12 14.24 -5.49
C LEU A 150 -5.19 13.34 -6.11
N ILE A 151 -6.27 13.93 -6.61
CA ILE A 151 -7.39 13.21 -7.25
C ILE A 151 -7.42 13.59 -8.73
N ILE A 152 -7.47 12.58 -9.60
CA ILE A 152 -7.60 12.74 -11.05
C ILE A 152 -8.79 11.93 -11.52
N GLN A 153 -9.69 12.55 -12.28
CA GLN A 153 -10.85 11.86 -12.84
C GLN A 153 -10.93 12.12 -14.34
N LYS A 154 -11.08 11.05 -15.12
CA LYS A 154 -11.36 11.17 -16.56
C LYS A 154 -12.74 11.80 -16.74
N SER A 155 -12.85 12.80 -17.61
CA SER A 155 -14.15 13.39 -17.94
C SER A 155 -15.02 12.37 -18.69
N GLY A 156 -16.10 11.91 -18.06
CA GLY A 156 -17.25 11.31 -18.74
C GLY A 156 -18.30 12.39 -19.00
N SER A 157 -18.96 12.35 -20.15
CA SER A 157 -19.91 13.36 -20.63
C SER A 157 -21.04 13.77 -19.65
N LEU A 158 -21.25 13.04 -18.55
CA LEU A 158 -22.24 13.32 -17.50
C LEU A 158 -21.76 14.29 -16.38
N LEU A 159 -20.46 14.57 -16.25
CA LEU A 159 -19.93 15.45 -15.19
C LEU A 159 -20.24 16.93 -15.39
N TYR A 160 -20.47 17.36 -16.64
CA TYR A 160 -20.85 18.74 -16.96
C TYR A 160 -22.14 19.17 -16.25
N GLN A 161 -23.04 18.22 -15.97
CA GLN A 161 -24.32 18.52 -15.32
C GLN A 161 -24.18 18.68 -13.80
N TYR A 162 -23.28 17.93 -13.14
CA TYR A 162 -23.04 18.03 -11.69
C TYR A 162 -22.14 19.21 -11.31
N GLN A 163 -21.14 19.51 -12.14
CA GLN A 163 -20.25 20.67 -11.97
C GLN A 163 -21.01 22.01 -12.11
N GLY A 164 -22.04 22.07 -12.98
CA GLY A 164 -22.94 23.21 -13.07
C GLY A 164 -23.80 23.45 -11.83
N ILE A 165 -24.10 22.39 -11.06
CA ILE A 165 -24.91 22.47 -9.83
C ILE A 165 -24.06 22.98 -8.66
N ILE A 166 -22.85 22.44 -8.47
CA ILE A 166 -21.95 22.85 -7.38
C ILE A 166 -21.39 24.26 -7.61
N ALA A 167 -21.13 24.65 -8.86
CA ALA A 167 -20.73 26.03 -9.18
C ALA A 167 -21.87 27.02 -8.91
N ARG A 168 -23.14 26.65 -9.16
CA ARG A 168 -24.30 27.50 -8.86
C ARG A 168 -24.50 27.76 -7.37
N GLU A 169 -24.19 26.79 -6.51
CA GLU A 169 -24.31 26.97 -5.06
C GLU A 169 -23.24 27.93 -4.50
N ARG A 170 -22.03 27.95 -5.08
CA ARG A 170 -21.00 28.94 -4.67
C ARG A 170 -21.34 30.36 -5.07
N THR A 171 -21.98 30.59 -6.22
CA THR A 171 -22.41 31.93 -6.63
C THR A 171 -23.63 32.42 -5.84
N ALA A 172 -24.49 31.51 -5.37
CA ALA A 172 -25.65 31.87 -4.53
C ALA A 172 -25.26 32.23 -3.07
N LEU A 173 -24.17 31.66 -2.54
CA LEU A 173 -23.68 31.96 -1.19
C LEU A 173 -22.78 33.21 -1.11
N GLY A 174 -22.36 33.77 -2.25
CA GLY A 174 -21.52 34.97 -2.34
C GLY A 174 -22.28 36.31 -2.44
N SER A 175 -23.61 36.31 -2.47
CA SER A 175 -24.43 37.53 -2.66
C SER A 175 -25.28 37.92 -1.42
N ARG A 176 -24.84 37.53 -0.22
CA ARG A 176 -25.33 38.09 1.04
C ARG A 176 -24.15 38.54 1.91
N ARG A 177 -23.49 39.63 1.50
CA ARG A 177 -22.93 40.65 2.38
C ARG A 177 -22.96 41.98 1.66
#